data_AF-A0A8B7BQG5-F1
#
_entry.id   AF-A0A8B7BQG5-F1
#
_cell.length_a   1.000
_cell.length_b   1.000
_cell.length_c   1.000
_cell.angle_alpha   90.00
_cell.angle_beta   90.00
_cell.angle_gamma   90.00
#
_symmetry.space_group_name_H-M   'P 1'
#
loop_
_entity.id
_entity.type
_entity.pdbx_description
1 polymer ?
#
loop_
_entity_poly.entity_id
_entity_poly.type
_entity_poly.pdbx_seq_one_letter_code
_entity_poly.pdbx_strand_id
1 'polypeptide(L)'
;MGFGGDKIPGHVQSYKGKAPLVPVFLSPRSVLLQSVYFPISREREEKGEERQRRRRGLKGMMELDSIECISSLDGMDDDEGAAHQLPHPFLKLHHGGSGNACGGVVGGGVPAPLISPTTSVHELLECPVCTNSMYPPIHQCHNGHTLCSTCKSRVHNRCPTCRQELGDIRCLALEKVAESLELPCKYFSLGCPEIFPYYSKLKHEALCNFRPYNCPYAGSECSVVGDIPFLVAHLRDYHKVDMHTGCTFNHRYVKSNPREVENATWMLTVFHCFGQYFCLHFEAFQLGMAPVYMAFLRFMGDENEARNYSYSLEVGANGRKLTWEGTPRSIRDSHRKVRDSHDGLIIQRNIALFFSGGDRKELKLRVTGRIWKEQPNPDAGVCIPNLCS
;
A
#
# COMPACT_ATOMS: atom_id res chain seq x y z
N MET A 1 15.33 12.95 87.04
CA MET A 1 14.37 12.47 86.02
C MET A 1 15.13 12.29 84.72
N GLY A 2 15.07 11.09 84.12
CA GLY A 2 15.50 10.84 82.75
C GLY A 2 16.98 10.51 82.56
N PHE A 3 17.38 9.28 82.96
CA PHE A 3 18.59 8.61 82.49
C PHE A 3 18.51 8.38 80.96
N GLY A 4 19.60 8.52 80.22
CA GLY A 4 20.40 7.34 79.88
C GLY A 4 21.65 7.73 79.10
N GLY A 5 22.79 7.33 79.65
CA GLY A 5 24.12 7.53 79.09
C GLY A 5 24.58 6.40 78.17
N ASP A 6 25.41 6.79 77.21
CA ASP A 6 26.81 6.39 77.06
C ASP A 6 27.24 4.91 76.94
N LYS A 7 27.95 4.69 75.82
CA LYS A 7 29.18 3.87 75.59
C LYS A 7 29.06 2.44 74.99
N ILE A 8 29.33 2.36 73.67
CA ILE A 8 30.45 1.70 72.92
C ILE A 8 31.41 0.78 73.75
N PRO A 9 32.21 -0.21 73.21
CA PRO A 9 32.31 -0.97 71.92
C PRO A 9 32.40 -2.52 72.12
N GLY A 10 32.67 -3.31 71.07
CA GLY A 10 33.33 -4.61 71.28
C GLY A 10 33.36 -5.60 70.10
N HIS A 11 34.55 -5.79 69.55
CA HIS A 11 34.95 -6.81 68.56
C HIS A 11 35.25 -8.16 69.27
N VAL A 12 35.12 -9.32 68.58
CA VAL A 12 35.91 -10.61 68.66
C VAL A 12 35.06 -11.72 68.00
N GLN A 13 35.34 -12.28 66.81
CA GLN A 13 36.36 -13.28 66.36
C GLN A 13 36.36 -14.66 67.05
N SER A 14 36.06 -15.73 66.29
CA SER A 14 36.75 -17.05 66.31
C SER A 14 36.22 -17.94 65.16
N TYR A 15 36.94 -18.13 64.05
CA TYR A 15 38.01 -19.11 63.77
C TYR A 15 37.58 -20.59 63.73
N LYS A 16 37.78 -21.20 62.55
CA LYS A 16 38.46 -22.50 62.24
C LYS A 16 38.07 -22.88 60.80
N GLY A 17 38.94 -23.22 59.86
CA GLY A 17 40.39 -23.36 59.82
C GLY A 17 40.78 -24.02 58.48
N LYS A 18 41.82 -23.47 57.84
CA LYS A 18 42.89 -24.10 57.04
C LYS A 18 42.53 -25.15 55.94
N ALA A 19 42.48 -24.68 54.68
CA ALA A 19 43.50 -24.83 53.59
C ALA A 19 44.42 -26.09 53.54
N PRO A 20 45.12 -26.36 52.42
CA PRO A 20 44.78 -26.26 50.97
C PRO A 20 45.34 -27.45 50.11
N LEU A 21 45.06 -27.45 48.79
CA LEU A 21 45.98 -27.67 47.64
C LEU A 21 45.34 -28.44 46.44
N VAL A 22 44.96 -27.65 45.41
CA VAL A 22 45.16 -27.70 43.92
C VAL A 22 45.30 -29.06 43.13
N PRO A 23 45.16 -29.08 41.77
CA PRO A 23 43.95 -29.24 40.93
C PRO A 23 44.02 -30.44 39.94
N VAL A 24 42.92 -30.89 39.32
CA VAL A 24 42.95 -31.57 38.00
C VAL A 24 41.63 -31.36 37.21
N PHE A 25 41.76 -31.03 35.93
CA PHE A 25 40.71 -30.92 34.89
C PHE A 25 40.08 -32.27 34.53
N LEU A 26 38.83 -32.29 34.03
CA LEU A 26 38.35 -33.13 32.91
C LEU A 26 36.91 -32.73 32.51
N SER A 27 36.65 -32.55 31.20
CA SER A 27 35.29 -32.54 30.58
C SER A 27 34.94 -33.95 30.08
N PRO A 28 33.68 -34.33 29.78
CA PRO A 28 33.07 -33.96 28.47
C PRO A 28 31.53 -33.88 28.35
N ARG A 29 31.14 -33.16 27.30
CA ARG A 29 30.01 -33.27 26.34
C ARG A 29 28.74 -34.12 26.63
N SER A 30 27.66 -33.52 26.11
CA SER A 30 26.47 -34.10 25.41
C SER A 30 25.32 -34.69 26.22
N VAL A 31 24.18 -33.98 26.20
CA VAL A 31 22.84 -34.53 26.40
C VAL A 31 22.06 -34.39 25.08
N LEU A 32 21.63 -35.55 24.59
CA LEU A 32 20.76 -35.78 23.44
C LEU A 32 19.28 -35.76 23.89
N LEU A 33 18.41 -35.27 23.00
CA LEU A 33 17.05 -35.75 22.68
C LEU A 33 16.04 -36.01 23.82
N GLN A 34 15.00 -35.18 23.86
CA GLN A 34 13.71 -35.49 24.49
C GLN A 34 12.63 -35.63 23.41
N SER A 35 12.19 -36.86 23.19
CA SER A 35 11.01 -37.24 22.41
C SER A 35 9.74 -36.97 23.22
N VAL A 36 8.72 -36.38 22.59
CA VAL A 36 7.37 -36.26 23.17
C VAL A 36 6.41 -37.11 22.35
N TYR A 37 5.75 -38.04 23.04
CA TYR A 37 4.65 -38.90 22.59
C TYR A 37 3.36 -38.08 22.34
N PHE A 38 2.65 -38.37 21.25
CA PHE A 38 1.27 -37.95 20.99
C PHE A 38 0.31 -39.13 21.20
N PRO A 39 -0.87 -38.94 21.83
CA PRO A 39 -1.95 -39.92 21.77
C PRO A 39 -3.04 -39.54 20.75
N ILE A 40 -3.51 -40.56 20.05
CA ILE A 40 -4.59 -40.62 19.06
C ILE A 40 -5.94 -40.72 19.79
N SER A 41 -6.88 -39.79 19.58
CA SER A 41 -8.34 -40.07 19.60
C SER A 41 -9.18 -38.86 19.16
N ARG A 42 -9.66 -38.84 17.91
CA ARG A 42 -10.88 -38.10 17.51
C ARG A 42 -11.36 -38.52 16.10
N GLU A 43 -11.89 -39.73 15.99
CA GLU A 43 -12.65 -40.18 14.81
C GLU A 43 -14.02 -40.71 15.28
N ARG A 44 -14.96 -39.82 15.60
CA ARG A 44 -16.38 -40.17 15.70
C ARG A 44 -17.32 -38.96 15.79
N GLU A 45 -17.31 -38.04 14.83
CA GLU A 45 -18.35 -36.99 14.78
C GLU A 45 -18.60 -36.37 13.39
N GLU A 46 -18.40 -37.11 12.30
CA GLU A 46 -18.55 -36.59 10.93
C GLU A 46 -19.63 -37.25 10.05
N LYS A 47 -20.56 -38.03 10.63
CA LYS A 47 -21.63 -38.70 9.85
C LYS A 47 -23.06 -38.23 10.15
N GLY A 48 -23.22 -37.05 10.76
CA GLY A 48 -24.53 -36.49 11.15
C GLY A 48 -25.09 -35.38 10.24
N GLU A 49 -24.24 -34.60 9.55
CA GLU A 49 -24.69 -33.33 8.95
C GLU A 49 -24.91 -33.38 7.43
N GLU A 50 -24.58 -34.49 6.77
CA GLU A 50 -24.71 -34.61 5.30
C GLU A 50 -26.14 -34.93 4.83
N ARG A 51 -27.04 -35.34 5.74
CA ARG A 51 -28.45 -35.65 5.40
C ARG A 51 -29.41 -34.46 5.44
N GLN A 52 -28.98 -33.28 5.91
CA GLN A 52 -29.85 -32.10 6.01
C GLN A 52 -29.66 -31.08 4.87
N ARG A 53 -28.68 -31.29 3.98
CA ARG A 53 -28.40 -30.42 2.81
C ARG A 53 -29.18 -30.76 1.54
N ARG A 54 -29.94 -31.86 1.49
CA ARG A 54 -30.72 -32.26 0.28
C ARG A 54 -32.20 -31.85 0.26
N ARG A 55 -32.66 -30.99 1.19
CA ARG A 55 -34.07 -30.52 1.24
C ARG A 55 -34.27 -29.01 1.18
N ARG A 56 -33.24 -28.23 0.83
CA ARG A 56 -33.37 -26.80 0.49
C ARG A 56 -32.80 -26.51 -0.89
N GLY A 57 -33.35 -27.20 -1.89
CA GLY A 57 -33.30 -26.78 -3.29
C GLY A 57 -34.67 -26.24 -3.66
N LEU A 58 -34.69 -25.10 -4.37
CA LEU A 58 -35.86 -24.35 -4.85
C LEU A 58 -36.55 -23.39 -3.84
N LYS A 59 -35.87 -22.30 -3.52
CA LYS A 59 -36.47 -20.94 -3.52
C LYS A 59 -35.34 -19.90 -3.62
N GLY A 60 -35.51 -18.93 -4.52
CA GLY A 60 -34.43 -18.14 -5.12
C GLY A 60 -33.56 -17.32 -4.16
N MET A 61 -32.28 -17.17 -4.56
CA MET A 61 -31.31 -16.24 -3.98
C MET A 61 -30.82 -15.32 -5.12
N MET A 62 -31.36 -14.11 -5.18
CA MET A 62 -30.56 -12.93 -5.51
C MET A 62 -30.01 -12.44 -4.17
N GLU A 63 -28.82 -12.90 -3.79
CA GLU A 63 -28.06 -12.25 -2.73
C GLU A 63 -27.33 -11.06 -3.37
N LEU A 64 -27.85 -9.87 -3.12
CA LEU A 64 -27.08 -8.64 -3.17
C LEU A 64 -26.02 -8.75 -2.06
N ASP A 65 -24.78 -9.06 -2.44
CA ASP A 65 -23.65 -8.72 -1.58
C ASP A 65 -23.67 -7.20 -1.40
N SER A 66 -23.98 -6.80 -0.16
CA SER A 66 -23.76 -5.46 0.34
C SER A 66 -22.36 -5.02 -0.05
N ILE A 67 -22.26 -4.05 -0.94
CA ILE A 67 -21.04 -3.27 -1.12
C ILE A 67 -20.86 -2.52 0.19
N GLU A 68 -20.10 -3.11 1.12
CA GLU A 68 -19.54 -2.36 2.22
C GLU A 68 -18.66 -1.28 1.61
N CYS A 69 -19.14 -0.04 1.70
CA CYS A 69 -18.32 1.14 1.51
C CYS A 69 -17.09 0.96 2.40
N ILE A 70 -15.91 0.92 1.79
CA ILE A 70 -14.65 1.09 2.51
C ILE A 70 -14.73 2.45 3.20
N SER A 71 -15.12 2.45 4.47
CA SER A 71 -14.86 3.54 5.39
C SER A 71 -13.37 3.53 5.65
N SER A 72 -12.67 4.51 5.10
CA SER A 72 -11.32 4.86 5.54
C SER A 72 -11.42 5.32 7.00
N LEU A 73 -11.23 4.37 7.92
CA LEU A 73 -10.90 4.67 9.31
C LEU A 73 -9.39 4.90 9.35
N ASP A 74 -9.00 6.16 9.16
CA ASP A 74 -7.81 6.71 9.80
C ASP A 74 -8.28 7.99 10.50
N GLY A 75 -8.13 8.01 11.82
CA GLY A 75 -8.56 9.11 12.67
C GLY A 75 -7.87 10.41 12.30
N MET A 76 -8.66 11.47 12.12
CA MET A 76 -8.17 12.83 12.12
C MET A 76 -8.78 13.50 13.35
N ASP A 77 -7.95 13.68 14.37
CA ASP A 77 -8.20 14.65 15.43
C ASP A 77 -8.10 16.05 14.82
N ASP A 78 -9.08 16.89 15.15
CA ASP A 78 -9.14 18.29 14.81
C ASP A 78 -7.99 19.08 15.45
N ASP A 79 -7.27 19.90 14.69
CA ASP A 79 -6.74 21.17 15.20
C ASP A 79 -6.60 22.23 14.09
N GLU A 80 -7.00 23.45 14.44
CA GLU A 80 -7.05 24.63 13.59
C GLU A 80 -5.66 25.17 13.23
N GLY A 81 -5.47 25.63 11.99
CA GLY A 81 -4.24 26.36 11.64
C GLY A 81 -4.14 26.85 10.20
N ALA A 82 -4.55 28.11 10.01
CA ALA A 82 -4.06 29.06 9.00
C ALA A 82 -4.15 28.69 7.50
N ALA A 83 -5.00 29.46 6.81
CA ALA A 83 -5.11 29.55 5.37
C ALA A 83 -3.77 29.87 4.69
N HIS A 84 -3.36 29.03 3.74
CA HIS A 84 -2.45 29.41 2.66
C HIS A 84 -2.98 28.87 1.33
N GLN A 85 -3.50 29.81 0.53
CA GLN A 85 -3.82 29.61 -0.88
C GLN A 85 -2.52 29.37 -1.66
N LEU A 86 -2.46 28.30 -2.45
CA LEU A 86 -1.53 28.19 -3.56
C LEU A 86 -2.27 27.90 -4.86
N PRO A 87 -1.80 28.45 -6.00
CA PRO A 87 -2.60 28.59 -7.20
C PRO A 87 -2.41 27.41 -8.16
N HIS A 88 -3.50 26.85 -8.68
CA HIS A 88 -3.45 26.04 -9.88
C HIS A 88 -3.34 26.96 -11.12
N PRO A 89 -2.43 26.67 -12.07
CA PRO A 89 -2.36 27.42 -13.32
C PRO A 89 -3.56 27.03 -14.20
N PHE A 90 -4.57 27.89 -14.22
CA PHE A 90 -5.72 27.78 -15.12
C PHE A 90 -5.38 28.53 -16.42
N LEU A 91 -5.20 27.80 -17.52
CA LEU A 91 -5.26 28.38 -18.86
C LEU A 91 -6.72 28.76 -19.16
N LYS A 92 -7.11 30.00 -18.82
CA LYS A 92 -8.34 30.61 -19.33
C LYS A 92 -8.04 31.28 -20.66
N LEU A 93 -8.52 30.70 -21.75
CA LEU A 93 -8.68 31.43 -23.01
C LEU A 93 -9.86 32.39 -22.85
N HIS A 94 -9.58 33.69 -22.84
CA HIS A 94 -10.61 34.73 -22.92
C HIS A 94 -11.17 34.78 -24.35
N HIS A 95 -12.48 34.58 -24.52
CA HIS A 95 -13.20 35.04 -25.70
C HIS A 95 -14.07 36.23 -25.29
N GLY A 96 -13.57 37.43 -25.56
CA GLY A 96 -14.35 38.67 -25.51
C GLY A 96 -15.12 38.81 -26.82
N GLY A 97 -16.43 39.03 -26.71
CA GLY A 97 -17.27 39.40 -27.85
C GLY A 97 -17.20 40.90 -28.12
N SER A 98 -17.11 41.29 -29.39
CA SER A 98 -17.75 42.48 -29.94
C SER A 98 -17.77 42.44 -31.48
N GLY A 99 -18.98 42.58 -32.05
CA GLY A 99 -19.33 43.15 -33.36
C GLY A 99 -18.65 42.67 -34.65
N ASN A 100 -19.40 42.04 -35.57
CA ASN A 100 -20.04 42.74 -36.70
C ASN A 100 -20.79 41.77 -37.64
N ALA A 101 -21.75 42.33 -38.37
CA ALA A 101 -22.69 41.65 -39.25
C ALA A 101 -22.20 41.46 -40.71
N CYS A 102 -22.91 40.55 -41.38
CA CYS A 102 -23.23 40.42 -42.82
C CYS A 102 -22.30 39.69 -43.80
N GLY A 103 -22.88 38.71 -44.52
CA GLY A 103 -22.54 38.37 -45.92
C GLY A 103 -22.29 36.88 -46.25
N GLY A 104 -23.23 36.21 -46.92
CA GLY A 104 -22.94 35.41 -48.13
C GLY A 104 -22.80 33.87 -48.09
N VAL A 105 -23.92 33.17 -48.33
CA VAL A 105 -24.20 31.99 -49.21
C VAL A 105 -23.16 30.87 -49.54
N VAL A 106 -23.73 29.64 -49.61
CA VAL A 106 -23.33 28.34 -50.24
C VAL A 106 -22.07 27.65 -49.71
N GLY A 107 -21.97 26.33 -49.49
CA GLY A 107 -22.78 25.13 -49.76
C GLY A 107 -21.80 23.95 -49.84
N GLY A 108 -22.12 22.79 -49.25
CA GLY A 108 -21.28 21.58 -49.38
C GLY A 108 -21.17 20.77 -48.09
N GLY A 109 -22.18 19.91 -47.84
CA GLY A 109 -22.22 19.01 -46.70
C GLY A 109 -21.26 17.82 -46.84
N VAL A 110 -20.55 17.55 -45.73
CA VAL A 110 -19.97 16.25 -45.43
C VAL A 110 -20.56 15.86 -44.07
N PRO A 111 -21.23 14.70 -43.90
CA PRO A 111 -21.79 14.35 -42.61
C PRO A 111 -20.65 13.97 -41.66
N ALA A 112 -20.41 14.81 -40.66
CA ALA A 112 -19.68 14.42 -39.46
C ALA A 112 -20.44 13.27 -38.76
N PRO A 113 -19.76 12.33 -38.08
CA PRO A 113 -20.43 11.18 -37.49
C PRO A 113 -21.42 11.66 -36.43
N LEU A 114 -22.66 11.19 -36.58
CA LEU A 114 -23.76 11.41 -35.66
C LEU A 114 -23.31 11.10 -34.23
N ILE A 115 -23.36 12.11 -33.37
CA ILE A 115 -23.22 11.96 -31.92
C ILE A 115 -24.34 11.02 -31.47
N SER A 116 -23.92 9.89 -30.90
CA SER A 116 -24.82 8.91 -30.28
C SER A 116 -25.68 9.60 -29.20
N PRO A 117 -27.01 9.39 -29.15
CA PRO A 117 -27.90 10.02 -28.16
C PRO A 117 -27.70 9.53 -26.72
N THR A 118 -26.69 8.69 -26.46
CA THR A 118 -26.38 8.14 -25.14
C THR A 118 -25.59 9.11 -24.26
N THR A 119 -24.94 10.14 -24.81
CA THR A 119 -24.13 11.09 -24.03
C THR A 119 -24.95 11.88 -23.00
N SER A 120 -26.21 12.19 -23.30
CA SER A 120 -27.05 13.04 -22.44
C SER A 120 -27.42 12.39 -21.10
N VAL A 121 -27.55 11.06 -21.05
CA VAL A 121 -27.93 10.36 -19.82
C VAL A 121 -26.72 10.11 -18.92
N HIS A 122 -25.53 9.93 -19.50
CA HIS A 122 -24.28 9.80 -18.73
C HIS A 122 -23.95 11.08 -17.96
N GLU A 123 -24.19 12.25 -18.57
CA GLU A 123 -23.99 13.56 -17.95
C GLU A 123 -24.88 13.75 -16.71
N LEU A 124 -26.10 13.20 -16.70
CA LEU A 124 -27.00 13.25 -15.53
C LEU A 124 -26.45 12.48 -14.32
N LEU A 125 -25.57 11.50 -14.56
CA LEU A 125 -24.88 10.76 -13.50
C LEU A 125 -23.57 11.41 -13.06
N GLU A 126 -23.14 12.50 -13.68
CA GLU A 126 -21.93 13.19 -13.28
C GLU A 126 -22.19 14.11 -12.08
N CYS A 127 -21.37 14.00 -11.04
CA CYS A 127 -21.49 14.89 -9.88
C CYS A 127 -21.03 16.31 -10.26
N PRO A 128 -21.86 17.35 -10.08
CA PRO A 128 -21.49 18.73 -10.46
C PRO A 128 -20.33 19.33 -9.65
N VAL A 129 -19.89 18.65 -8.57
CA VAL A 129 -18.80 19.12 -7.70
C VAL A 129 -17.47 18.43 -8.01
N CYS A 130 -17.48 17.12 -8.22
CA CYS A 130 -16.24 16.34 -8.41
C CYS A 130 -16.10 15.73 -9.80
N THR A 131 -17.05 15.98 -10.71
CA THR A 131 -17.07 15.51 -12.10
C THR A 131 -16.93 13.99 -12.26
N ASN A 132 -17.10 13.23 -11.18
CA ASN A 132 -17.08 11.78 -11.18
C ASN A 132 -18.50 11.23 -11.32
N SER A 133 -18.64 10.04 -11.89
CA SER A 133 -19.90 9.30 -11.88
C SER A 133 -20.39 9.10 -10.44
N MET A 134 -21.65 9.47 -10.18
CA MET A 134 -22.32 9.26 -8.90
C MET A 134 -22.70 7.79 -8.74
N TYR A 135 -22.57 7.27 -7.51
CA TYR A 135 -22.98 5.92 -7.10
C TYR A 135 -23.93 6.00 -5.91
N PRO A 136 -24.82 4.99 -5.71
CA PRO A 136 -25.70 4.97 -4.55
C PRO A 136 -24.90 5.06 -3.23
N PRO A 137 -25.39 5.82 -2.23
CA PRO A 137 -26.58 6.65 -2.28
C PRO A 137 -26.35 7.96 -3.05
N ILE A 138 -27.15 8.20 -4.09
CA ILE A 138 -27.15 9.48 -4.82
C ILE A 138 -28.09 10.43 -4.08
N HIS A 139 -27.58 11.54 -3.55
CA HIS A 139 -28.37 12.48 -2.77
C HIS A 139 -29.02 13.53 -3.65
N GLN A 140 -30.21 13.98 -3.27
CA GLN A 140 -30.99 14.98 -3.98
C GLN A 140 -31.48 16.06 -3.02
N CYS A 141 -31.44 17.33 -3.43
CA CYS A 141 -32.12 18.40 -2.67
C CYS A 141 -33.63 18.44 -3.00
N HIS A 142 -34.42 19.17 -2.21
CA HIS A 142 -35.87 19.33 -2.46
C HIS A 142 -36.21 19.90 -3.85
N ASN A 143 -35.29 20.64 -4.48
CA ASN A 143 -35.45 21.19 -5.83
C ASN A 143 -34.96 20.25 -6.95
N GLY A 144 -34.53 19.04 -6.62
CA GLY A 144 -34.18 18.02 -7.61
C GLY A 144 -32.70 17.90 -8.00
N HIS A 145 -31.82 18.83 -7.60
CA HIS A 145 -30.37 18.73 -7.88
C HIS A 145 -29.70 17.59 -7.13
N THR A 146 -28.83 16.85 -7.82
CA THR A 146 -28.18 15.62 -7.33
C THR A 146 -26.68 15.80 -7.00
N LEU A 147 -26.18 14.99 -6.06
CA LEU A 147 -24.77 14.92 -5.64
C LEU A 147 -24.39 13.51 -5.19
N CYS A 148 -23.10 13.16 -5.30
CA CYS A 148 -22.56 11.96 -4.64
C CYS A 148 -22.39 12.18 -3.13
N SER A 149 -22.34 11.08 -2.38
CA SER A 149 -22.18 11.07 -0.91
C SER A 149 -20.93 11.82 -0.44
N THR A 150 -19.79 11.62 -1.13
CA THR A 150 -18.52 12.31 -0.81
C THR A 150 -18.63 13.83 -0.98
N CYS A 151 -19.41 14.30 -1.95
CA CYS A 151 -19.55 15.75 -2.15
C CYS A 151 -20.58 16.36 -1.21
N LYS A 152 -21.63 15.62 -0.81
CA LYS A 152 -22.59 16.07 0.21
C LYS A 152 -21.90 16.48 1.52
N SER A 153 -20.94 15.68 2.00
CA SER A 153 -20.16 16.01 3.21
C SER A 153 -19.27 17.24 2.99
N ARG A 154 -18.55 17.32 1.87
CA ARG A 154 -17.67 18.46 1.53
C ARG A 154 -18.40 19.80 1.43
N VAL A 155 -19.66 19.80 1.00
CA VAL A 155 -20.50 21.01 0.90
C VAL A 155 -21.35 21.25 2.14
N HIS A 156 -21.05 20.57 3.26
CA HIS A 156 -21.73 20.74 4.55
C HIS A 156 -23.26 20.66 4.45
N ASN A 157 -23.78 19.64 3.74
CA ASN A 157 -25.21 19.43 3.52
C ASN A 157 -25.95 20.61 2.87
N ARG A 158 -25.27 21.45 2.07
CA ARG A 158 -25.91 22.51 1.28
C ARG A 158 -25.74 22.30 -0.22
N CYS A 159 -26.84 22.39 -0.97
CA CYS A 159 -26.83 22.24 -2.42
C CYS A 159 -25.97 23.35 -3.06
N PRO A 160 -24.93 23.01 -3.86
CA PRO A 160 -24.09 24.03 -4.51
C PRO A 160 -24.85 24.83 -5.57
N THR A 161 -25.93 24.27 -6.13
CA THR A 161 -26.72 24.90 -7.19
C THR A 161 -27.77 25.87 -6.64
N CYS A 162 -28.64 25.41 -5.73
CA CYS A 162 -29.75 26.23 -5.21
C CYS A 162 -29.59 26.69 -3.76
N ARG A 163 -28.49 26.35 -3.09
CA ARG A 163 -28.15 26.72 -1.69
C ARG A 163 -29.10 26.21 -0.60
N GLN A 164 -30.10 25.39 -0.98
CA GLN A 164 -31.01 24.72 -0.06
C GLN A 164 -30.34 23.54 0.65
N GLU A 165 -30.90 23.12 1.77
CA GLU A 165 -30.41 21.99 2.54
C GLU A 165 -30.57 20.67 1.75
N LEU A 166 -29.47 19.92 1.67
CA LEU A 166 -29.42 18.54 1.20
C LEU A 166 -29.76 17.66 2.41
N GLY A 167 -31.05 17.49 2.68
CA GLY A 167 -31.50 16.51 3.68
C GLY A 167 -31.05 15.08 3.32
N ASP A 168 -31.62 14.09 3.97
CA ASP A 168 -31.32 12.68 3.66
C ASP A 168 -32.21 12.11 2.55
N ILE A 169 -32.40 12.88 1.48
CA ILE A 169 -33.21 12.47 0.34
C ILE A 169 -32.30 11.82 -0.70
N ARG A 170 -32.66 10.60 -1.12
CA ARG A 170 -31.97 9.84 -2.18
C ARG A 170 -32.72 9.94 -3.50
N CYS A 171 -31.99 10.08 -4.60
CA CYS A 171 -32.53 10.04 -5.95
C CYS A 171 -32.66 8.59 -6.45
N LEU A 172 -33.59 7.82 -5.87
CA LEU A 172 -33.79 6.41 -6.23
C LEU A 172 -34.10 6.21 -7.73
N ALA A 173 -34.75 7.19 -8.36
CA ALA A 173 -35.01 7.17 -9.80
C ALA A 173 -33.70 7.19 -10.61
N LEU A 174 -32.76 8.06 -10.26
CA LEU A 174 -31.47 8.14 -10.95
C LEU A 174 -30.60 6.91 -10.66
N GLU A 175 -30.64 6.39 -9.43
CA GLU A 175 -30.01 5.12 -9.09
C GLU A 175 -30.56 3.98 -9.97
N LYS A 176 -31.88 3.92 -10.17
CA LYS A 176 -32.52 2.88 -11.00
C LYS A 176 -32.18 3.01 -12.49
N VAL A 177 -32.13 4.24 -13.01
CA VAL A 177 -31.70 4.49 -14.39
C VAL A 177 -30.25 4.06 -14.57
N ALA A 178 -29.38 4.35 -13.61
CA ALA A 178 -27.97 4.00 -13.66
C ALA A 178 -27.72 2.50 -13.83
N GLU A 179 -28.55 1.64 -13.24
CA GLU A 179 -28.43 0.18 -13.36
C GLU A 179 -28.49 -0.33 -14.80
N SER A 180 -29.18 0.39 -15.68
CA SER A 180 -29.34 0.02 -17.09
C SER A 180 -28.24 0.57 -18.00
N LEU A 181 -27.28 1.32 -17.44
CA LEU A 181 -26.24 1.99 -18.21
C LEU A 181 -24.92 1.24 -18.17
N GLU A 182 -24.22 1.32 -19.28
CA GLU A 182 -22.80 0.99 -19.39
C GLU A 182 -22.00 2.29 -19.44
N LEU A 183 -20.96 2.39 -18.62
CA LEU A 183 -20.17 3.60 -18.48
C LEU A 183 -18.71 3.32 -18.89
N PRO A 184 -18.05 4.24 -19.61
CA PRO A 184 -16.62 4.14 -19.82
C PRO A 184 -15.87 4.23 -18.48
N CYS A 185 -14.71 3.57 -18.41
CA CYS A 185 -13.78 3.72 -17.29
C CYS A 185 -13.42 5.19 -17.08
N LYS A 186 -13.29 5.68 -15.83
CA LYS A 186 -12.86 7.07 -15.57
C LYS A 186 -11.46 7.39 -16.10
N TYR A 187 -10.64 6.37 -16.36
CA TYR A 187 -9.32 6.53 -16.98
C TYR A 187 -9.35 6.39 -18.50
N PHE A 188 -10.53 6.53 -19.13
CA PHE A 188 -10.67 6.50 -20.59
C PHE A 188 -9.78 7.53 -21.29
N SER A 189 -9.71 8.74 -20.74
CA SER A 189 -8.81 9.81 -21.22
C SER A 189 -7.32 9.49 -21.09
N LEU A 190 -6.97 8.52 -20.23
CA LEU A 190 -5.61 8.02 -20.05
C LEU A 190 -5.31 6.78 -20.90
N GLY A 191 -6.26 6.34 -21.73
CA GLY A 191 -6.09 5.25 -22.70
C GLY A 191 -6.81 3.95 -22.37
N CYS A 192 -7.61 3.88 -21.30
CA CYS A 192 -8.43 2.69 -21.03
C CYS A 192 -9.63 2.62 -21.98
N PRO A 193 -9.71 1.67 -22.94
CA PRO A 193 -10.81 1.64 -23.90
C PRO A 193 -12.08 0.98 -23.35
N GLU A 194 -12.01 0.43 -22.14
CA GLU A 194 -13.01 -0.48 -21.59
C GLU A 194 -14.27 0.25 -21.10
N ILE A 195 -15.42 -0.37 -21.37
CA ILE A 195 -16.76 0.08 -20.97
C ILE A 195 -17.37 -1.03 -20.11
N PHE A 196 -17.99 -0.65 -18.99
CA PHE A 196 -18.52 -1.61 -18.02
C PHE A 196 -19.96 -1.29 -17.61
N PRO A 197 -20.76 -2.31 -17.26
CA PRO A 197 -22.01 -2.09 -16.53
C PRO A 197 -21.77 -1.28 -15.25
N TYR A 198 -22.71 -0.40 -14.92
CA TYR A 198 -22.60 0.56 -13.81
C TYR A 198 -21.97 0.00 -12.53
N TYR A 199 -22.51 -1.08 -11.96
CA TYR A 199 -22.00 -1.66 -10.71
C TYR A 199 -20.63 -2.34 -10.83
N SER A 200 -20.27 -2.81 -12.03
CA SER A 200 -18.99 -3.50 -12.28
C SER A 200 -17.84 -2.52 -12.53
N LYS A 201 -18.15 -1.29 -12.96
CA LYS A 201 -17.16 -0.26 -13.29
C LYS A 201 -16.21 0.04 -12.13
N LEU A 202 -16.72 0.21 -10.90
CA LEU A 202 -15.87 0.53 -9.74
C LEU A 202 -14.84 -0.55 -9.43
N LYS A 203 -15.22 -1.83 -9.61
CA LYS A 203 -14.31 -2.97 -9.41
C LYS A 203 -13.16 -2.92 -10.41
N HIS A 204 -13.45 -2.60 -11.67
CA HIS A 204 -12.41 -2.40 -12.69
C HIS A 204 -11.53 -1.19 -12.37
N GLU A 205 -12.10 -0.03 -12.03
CA GLU A 205 -11.32 1.19 -11.78
C GLU A 205 -10.35 1.06 -10.61
N ALA A 206 -10.67 0.21 -9.64
CA ALA A 206 -9.78 -0.13 -8.54
C ALA A 206 -8.55 -0.94 -8.99
N LEU A 207 -8.58 -1.59 -10.16
CA LEU A 207 -7.52 -2.46 -10.67
C LEU A 207 -7.05 -2.06 -12.08
N CYS A 208 -7.55 -0.95 -12.63
CA CYS A 208 -7.25 -0.53 -13.99
C CYS A 208 -5.76 -0.21 -14.15
N ASN A 209 -5.13 -0.75 -15.21
CA ASN A 209 -3.72 -0.51 -15.49
C ASN A 209 -3.43 0.96 -15.84
N PHE A 210 -4.40 1.66 -16.43
CA PHE A 210 -4.32 3.09 -16.76
C PHE A 210 -4.57 4.01 -15.55
N ARG A 211 -4.87 3.44 -14.38
CA ARG A 211 -4.96 4.22 -13.15
C ARG A 211 -3.62 4.89 -12.86
N PRO A 212 -3.56 6.19 -12.53
CA PRO A 212 -2.34 6.82 -12.05
C PRO A 212 -1.76 6.19 -10.77
N TYR A 213 -0.47 6.35 -10.53
CA TYR A 213 0.21 5.83 -9.34
C TYR A 213 0.28 6.91 -8.26
N ASN A 214 0.22 6.49 -7.00
CA ASN A 214 0.51 7.36 -5.87
C ASN A 214 2.03 7.47 -5.69
N CYS A 215 2.51 8.61 -5.20
CA CYS A 215 3.91 8.80 -4.85
C CYS A 215 4.39 7.69 -3.89
N PRO A 216 5.48 6.97 -4.19
CA PRO A 216 5.96 5.87 -3.37
C PRO A 216 6.77 6.32 -2.14
N TYR A 217 6.95 7.63 -1.92
CA TYR A 217 7.74 8.16 -0.82
C TYR A 217 7.12 7.81 0.54
N ALA A 218 7.93 7.25 1.43
CA ALA A 218 7.48 6.73 2.73
C ALA A 218 7.85 7.64 3.92
N GLY A 219 8.64 8.70 3.70
CA GLY A 219 9.10 9.59 4.77
C GLY A 219 8.09 10.66 5.19
N SER A 220 6.98 10.84 4.45
CA SER A 220 5.91 11.78 4.75
C SER A 220 4.64 11.39 3.99
N GLU A 221 3.47 11.82 4.47
CA GLU A 221 2.22 11.65 3.72
C GLU A 221 2.23 12.55 2.48
N CYS A 222 2.50 11.94 1.31
CA CYS A 222 2.49 12.61 0.02
C CYS A 222 1.28 12.16 -0.79
N SER A 223 0.38 13.09 -1.10
CA SER A 223 -0.85 12.84 -1.86
C SER A 223 -0.69 13.01 -3.38
N VAL A 224 0.56 13.17 -3.87
CA VAL A 224 0.83 13.36 -5.29
C VAL A 224 0.54 12.07 -6.05
N VAL A 225 -0.16 12.22 -7.18
CA VAL A 225 -0.60 11.14 -8.06
C VAL A 225 -0.23 11.46 -9.50
N GLY A 226 0.25 10.48 -10.27
CA GLY A 226 0.57 10.67 -11.68
C GLY A 226 1.13 9.42 -12.36
N ASP A 227 1.64 9.60 -13.57
CA ASP A 227 2.38 8.54 -14.28
C ASP A 227 3.81 8.38 -13.72
N ILE A 228 4.51 7.33 -14.16
CA ILE A 228 5.85 7.02 -13.66
C ILE A 228 6.86 8.16 -13.96
N PRO A 229 6.96 8.71 -15.18
CA PRO A 229 7.86 9.83 -15.47
C PRO A 229 7.62 11.05 -14.58
N PHE A 230 6.35 11.44 -14.38
CA PHE A 230 5.97 12.52 -13.49
C PHE A 230 6.39 12.24 -12.04
N LEU A 231 6.11 11.03 -11.53
CA LEU A 231 6.48 10.66 -10.17
C LEU A 231 7.99 10.63 -9.95
N VAL A 232 8.77 10.16 -10.93
CA VAL A 232 10.24 10.18 -10.86
C VAL A 232 10.76 11.62 -10.76
N ALA A 233 10.23 12.53 -11.59
CA ALA A 233 10.57 13.95 -11.49
C ALA A 233 10.17 14.53 -10.13
N HIS A 234 8.96 14.23 -9.66
CA HIS A 234 8.47 14.66 -8.36
C HIS A 234 9.37 14.18 -7.19
N LEU A 235 9.76 12.90 -7.19
CA LEU A 235 10.65 12.33 -6.17
C LEU A 235 12.01 13.02 -6.13
N ARG A 236 12.60 13.31 -7.31
CA ARG A 236 13.88 14.01 -7.42
C ARG A 236 13.76 15.47 -6.96
N ASP A 237 12.73 16.17 -7.44
CA ASP A 237 12.68 17.63 -7.35
C ASP A 237 12.07 18.11 -6.02
N TYR A 238 11.13 17.37 -5.44
CA TYR A 238 10.45 17.75 -4.19
C TYR A 238 10.95 16.93 -2.99
N HIS A 239 11.05 15.61 -3.12
CA HIS A 239 11.52 14.75 -2.03
C HIS A 239 13.05 14.61 -1.96
N LYS A 240 13.77 15.15 -2.95
CA LYS A 240 15.25 15.08 -3.05
C LYS A 240 15.78 13.65 -2.94
N VAL A 241 15.03 12.69 -3.48
CA VAL A 241 15.37 11.27 -3.47
C VAL A 241 16.59 11.02 -4.35
N ASP A 242 17.51 10.20 -3.84
CA ASP A 242 18.69 9.76 -4.57
C ASP A 242 18.30 8.88 -5.77
N MET A 243 18.81 9.25 -6.94
CA MET A 243 18.56 8.58 -8.22
C MET A 243 19.85 7.92 -8.70
N HIS A 244 19.83 6.59 -8.87
CA HIS A 244 20.97 5.81 -9.33
C HIS A 244 20.67 5.15 -10.66
N THR A 245 21.67 5.05 -11.53
CA THR A 245 21.60 4.25 -12.76
C THR A 245 22.37 2.96 -12.58
N GLY A 246 21.77 1.84 -12.96
CA GLY A 246 22.39 0.53 -12.89
C GLY A 246 21.58 -0.48 -12.08
N CYS A 247 21.97 -1.74 -12.23
CA CYS A 247 21.21 -2.88 -11.73
C CYS A 247 21.88 -3.54 -10.53
N THR A 248 22.97 -2.97 -10.02
CA THR A 248 23.68 -3.44 -8.81
C THR A 248 23.96 -2.25 -7.92
N PHE A 249 23.84 -2.43 -6.61
CA PHE A 249 24.01 -1.34 -5.66
C PHE A 249 24.57 -1.81 -4.33
N ASN A 250 25.10 -0.83 -3.58
CA ASN A 250 25.75 -1.04 -2.30
C ASN A 250 25.44 0.17 -1.40
N HIS A 251 24.32 0.09 -0.68
CA HIS A 251 23.84 1.17 0.17
C HIS A 251 24.29 0.98 1.60
N ARG A 252 24.74 2.07 2.22
CA ARG A 252 25.19 2.10 3.62
C ARG A 252 24.19 2.88 4.45
N TYR A 253 23.58 2.21 5.41
CA TYR A 253 22.66 2.80 6.38
C TYR A 253 23.39 3.01 7.71
N VAL A 254 23.48 4.26 8.13
CA VAL A 254 24.16 4.66 9.37
C VAL A 254 23.17 5.29 10.33
N LYS A 255 23.24 4.90 11.61
CA LYS A 255 22.48 5.54 12.70
C LYS A 255 23.30 5.54 13.98
N SER A 256 23.45 6.71 14.59
CA SER A 256 24.26 6.90 15.79
C SER A 256 23.72 6.13 16.99
N ASN A 257 22.39 6.12 17.19
CA ASN A 257 21.74 5.36 18.24
C ASN A 257 20.76 4.31 17.65
N PRO A 258 21.12 3.01 17.66
CA PRO A 258 20.27 1.91 17.17
C PRO A 258 19.01 1.66 18.00
N ARG A 259 18.87 2.27 19.18
CA ARG A 259 17.68 2.16 20.03
C ARG A 259 16.61 3.19 19.68
N GLU A 260 17.00 4.34 19.13
CA GLU A 260 16.10 5.44 18.71
C GLU A 260 15.50 5.23 17.31
N VAL A 261 15.26 3.98 16.93
CA VAL A 261 14.88 3.61 15.56
C VAL A 261 13.54 2.90 15.51
N GLU A 262 12.69 3.10 16.52
CA GLU A 262 11.32 2.63 16.45
C GLU A 262 10.60 3.40 15.33
N ASN A 263 10.15 2.67 14.31
CA ASN A 263 9.39 3.19 13.17
C ASN A 263 10.16 4.21 12.29
N ALA A 264 11.49 4.17 12.28
CA ALA A 264 12.26 5.04 11.40
C ALA A 264 12.23 4.52 9.96
N THR A 265 11.87 5.39 9.03
CA THR A 265 11.96 5.13 7.59
C THR A 265 13.10 5.94 7.00
N TRP A 266 14.01 5.28 6.29
CA TRP A 266 15.08 5.98 5.59
C TRP A 266 14.56 6.60 4.31
N MET A 267 15.29 7.59 3.82
CA MET A 267 15.03 8.19 2.53
C MET A 267 15.02 7.10 1.47
N LEU A 268 13.95 7.10 0.67
CA LEU A 268 13.80 6.23 -0.49
C LEU A 268 15.02 6.39 -1.42
N THR A 269 15.46 5.30 -2.04
CA THR A 269 16.41 5.35 -3.16
C THR A 269 15.76 4.78 -4.40
N VAL A 270 15.94 5.45 -5.55
CA VAL A 270 15.41 4.99 -6.84
C VAL A 270 16.54 4.56 -7.76
N PHE A 271 16.36 3.40 -8.41
CA PHE A 271 17.26 2.83 -9.40
C PHE A 271 16.60 2.84 -10.77
N HIS A 272 17.32 3.30 -11.78
CA HIS A 272 16.97 3.21 -13.19
C HIS A 272 17.80 2.11 -13.86
N CYS A 273 17.13 1.05 -14.29
CA CYS A 273 17.74 -0.12 -14.91
C CYS A 273 16.74 -0.78 -15.87
N PHE A 274 17.22 -1.31 -17.01
CA PHE A 274 16.37 -1.90 -18.06
C PHE A 274 15.27 -0.96 -18.60
N GLY A 275 15.48 0.37 -18.55
CA GLY A 275 14.47 1.36 -18.95
C GLY A 275 13.31 1.50 -17.97
N GLN A 276 13.43 0.92 -16.77
CA GLN A 276 12.42 0.93 -15.73
C GLN A 276 12.98 1.47 -14.41
N TYR A 277 12.09 1.84 -13.49
CA TYR A 277 12.45 2.39 -12.19
C TYR A 277 12.09 1.45 -11.04
N PHE A 278 12.96 1.37 -10.03
CA PHE A 278 12.81 0.52 -8.86
C PHE A 278 13.10 1.32 -7.60
N CYS A 279 12.29 1.17 -6.56
CA CYS A 279 12.41 1.88 -5.29
C CYS A 279 12.91 0.93 -4.19
N LEU A 280 14.11 1.18 -3.67
CA LEU A 280 14.62 0.48 -2.48
C LEU A 280 14.11 1.17 -1.22
N HIS A 281 13.48 0.37 -0.37
CA HIS A 281 13.01 0.78 0.94
C HIS A 281 13.90 0.18 2.00
N PHE A 282 14.18 0.98 3.01
CA PHE A 282 14.79 0.52 4.25
C PHE A 282 14.08 1.20 5.41
N GLU A 283 13.53 0.39 6.31
CA GLU A 283 12.82 0.88 7.48
C GLU A 283 13.14 0.01 8.69
N ALA A 284 12.88 0.57 9.87
CA ALA A 284 12.94 -0.15 11.12
C ALA A 284 11.56 -0.07 11.77
N PHE A 285 11.09 -1.19 12.27
CA PHE A 285 9.79 -1.29 12.94
C PHE A 285 9.82 -2.38 14.00
N GLN A 286 8.73 -2.49 14.74
CA GLN A 286 8.58 -3.50 15.77
C GLN A 286 7.80 -4.71 15.24
N LEU A 287 8.46 -5.86 15.21
CA LEU A 287 7.82 -7.15 14.93
C LEU A 287 7.47 -7.83 16.25
N GLY A 288 6.22 -7.65 16.69
CA GLY A 288 5.77 -8.06 18.02
C GLY A 288 6.50 -7.27 19.11
N MET A 289 7.37 -7.94 19.89
CA MET A 289 8.23 -7.30 20.89
C MET A 289 9.70 -7.21 20.44
N ALA A 290 10.00 -7.57 19.19
CA ALA A 290 11.35 -7.57 18.65
C ALA A 290 11.54 -6.45 17.61
N PRO A 291 12.52 -5.56 17.79
CA PRO A 291 12.84 -4.55 16.80
C PRO A 291 13.65 -5.15 15.65
N VAL A 292 13.21 -4.83 14.44
CA VAL A 292 13.78 -5.34 13.19
C VAL A 292 14.05 -4.20 12.23
N TYR A 293 14.99 -4.45 11.32
CA TYR A 293 15.16 -3.67 10.11
C TYR A 293 14.60 -4.48 8.95
N MET A 294 14.02 -3.83 7.96
CA MET A 294 13.53 -4.48 6.75
C MET A 294 13.99 -3.72 5.51
N ALA A 295 14.46 -4.47 4.53
CA ALA A 295 14.82 -3.97 3.23
C ALA A 295 14.00 -4.69 2.14
N PHE A 296 13.43 -3.94 1.20
CA PHE A 296 12.71 -4.52 0.07
C PHE A 296 12.75 -3.59 -1.13
N LEU A 297 12.55 -4.16 -2.32
CA LEU A 297 12.54 -3.43 -3.58
C LEU A 297 11.11 -3.43 -4.16
N ARG A 298 10.64 -2.28 -4.61
CA ARG A 298 9.37 -2.14 -5.34
C ARG A 298 9.61 -1.69 -6.78
N PHE A 299 8.87 -2.23 -7.73
CA PHE A 299 8.86 -1.84 -9.14
C PHE A 299 7.90 -0.67 -9.36
N MET A 300 8.39 0.40 -10.00
CA MET A 300 7.58 1.56 -10.37
C MET A 300 6.78 1.29 -11.65
N GLY A 301 5.70 0.52 -11.51
CA GLY A 301 4.79 0.13 -12.59
C GLY A 301 3.78 -0.89 -12.07
N ASP A 302 3.11 -1.64 -12.94
CA ASP A 302 2.12 -2.65 -12.52
C ASP A 302 2.74 -4.02 -12.16
N GLU A 303 1.93 -4.93 -11.62
CA GLU A 303 2.38 -6.24 -11.16
C GLU A 303 2.75 -7.19 -12.32
N ASN A 304 2.09 -7.09 -13.48
CA ASN A 304 2.38 -7.94 -14.63
C ASN A 304 3.76 -7.61 -15.20
N GLU A 305 4.08 -6.33 -15.29
CA GLU A 305 5.41 -5.88 -15.70
C GLU A 305 6.49 -6.25 -14.66
N ALA A 306 6.18 -6.10 -13.37
CA ALA A 306 7.09 -6.41 -12.28
C ALA A 306 7.58 -7.88 -12.29
N ARG A 307 6.72 -8.82 -12.71
CA ARG A 307 7.03 -10.26 -12.84
C ARG A 307 8.14 -10.57 -13.85
N ASN A 308 8.48 -9.64 -14.74
CA ASN A 308 9.61 -9.80 -15.66
C ASN A 308 10.96 -9.56 -15.00
N TYR A 309 10.98 -9.15 -13.73
CA TYR A 309 12.20 -8.83 -13.00
C TYR A 309 12.30 -9.64 -11.72
N SER A 310 13.54 -9.85 -11.30
CA SER A 310 13.88 -10.39 -10.00
C SER A 310 14.99 -9.54 -9.38
N TYR A 311 15.06 -9.57 -8.06
CA TYR A 311 16.09 -8.87 -7.31
C TYR A 311 16.59 -9.71 -6.16
N SER A 312 17.79 -9.39 -5.70
CA SER A 312 18.30 -9.92 -4.44
C SER A 312 18.87 -8.81 -3.57
N LEU A 313 18.75 -8.99 -2.26
CA LEU A 313 19.32 -8.15 -1.23
C LEU A 313 20.20 -9.02 -0.34
N GLU A 314 21.38 -8.53 0.00
CA GLU A 314 22.33 -9.23 0.83
C GLU A 314 22.89 -8.30 1.92
N VAL A 315 23.01 -8.85 3.13
CA VAL A 315 23.76 -8.25 4.24
C VAL A 315 24.70 -9.29 4.80
N GLY A 316 25.92 -8.89 5.17
CA GLY A 316 26.89 -9.85 5.70
C GLY A 316 28.17 -9.21 6.22
N ALA A 317 28.84 -9.95 7.10
CA ALA A 317 30.18 -9.66 7.61
C ALA A 317 30.79 -10.93 8.23
N ASN A 318 32.11 -10.96 8.39
CA ASN A 318 32.83 -12.03 9.11
C ASN A 318 32.50 -13.45 8.60
N GLY A 319 32.41 -13.62 7.28
CA GLY A 319 32.11 -14.93 6.66
C GLY A 319 30.66 -15.41 6.81
N ARG A 320 29.75 -14.57 7.32
CA ARG A 320 28.30 -14.85 7.40
C ARG A 320 27.52 -13.85 6.58
N LYS A 321 26.43 -14.30 5.96
CA LYS A 321 25.53 -13.45 5.19
C LYS A 321 24.08 -13.91 5.28
N LEU A 322 23.15 -12.98 5.09
CA LEU A 322 21.74 -13.22 4.84
C LEU A 322 21.41 -12.69 3.45
N THR A 323 20.66 -13.48 2.69
CA THR A 323 20.26 -13.13 1.33
C THR A 323 18.74 -13.32 1.21
N TRP A 324 18.07 -12.34 0.61
CA TRP A 324 16.67 -12.38 0.20
C TRP A 324 16.61 -12.25 -1.32
N GLU A 325 15.77 -13.03 -1.98
CA GLU A 325 15.60 -12.99 -3.43
C GLU A 325 14.12 -13.19 -3.78
N GLY A 326 13.65 -12.49 -4.81
CA GLY A 326 12.28 -12.63 -5.31
C GLY A 326 11.93 -11.60 -6.36
N THR A 327 10.65 -11.56 -6.72
CA THR A 327 10.07 -10.57 -7.64
C THR A 327 9.78 -9.26 -6.88
N PRO A 328 10.15 -8.09 -7.41
CA PRO A 328 9.81 -6.82 -6.78
C PRO A 328 8.30 -6.59 -6.80
N ARG A 329 7.72 -6.13 -5.69
CA ARG A 329 6.30 -5.73 -5.62
C ARG A 329 6.05 -4.47 -6.45
N SER A 330 4.90 -4.37 -7.09
CA SER A 330 4.48 -3.12 -7.72
C SER A 330 4.26 -2.00 -6.69
N ILE A 331 4.54 -0.74 -7.05
CA ILE A 331 4.17 0.43 -6.24
C ILE A 331 2.64 0.65 -6.13
N ARG A 332 1.81 -0.17 -6.81
CA ARG A 332 0.38 -0.30 -6.50
C ARG A 332 0.16 -0.74 -5.06
N ASP A 333 1.06 -1.55 -4.52
CA ASP A 333 1.10 -1.91 -3.11
C ASP A 333 1.88 -0.85 -2.33
N SER A 334 1.28 -0.34 -1.24
CA SER A 334 1.94 0.61 -0.35
C SER A 334 3.13 -0.04 0.38
N HIS A 335 4.08 0.78 0.83
CA HIS A 335 5.21 0.27 1.63
C HIS A 335 4.70 -0.44 2.91
N ARG A 336 3.63 0.08 3.54
CA ARG A 336 2.98 -0.55 4.71
C ARG A 336 2.45 -1.93 4.38
N LYS A 337 1.77 -2.12 3.24
CA LYS A 337 1.26 -3.43 2.82
C LYS A 337 2.40 -4.45 2.64
N VAL A 338 3.53 -4.04 2.06
CA VAL A 338 4.70 -4.92 1.92
C VAL A 338 5.28 -5.28 3.30
N ARG A 339 5.47 -4.27 4.16
CA ARG A 339 5.96 -4.44 5.53
C ARG A 339 5.09 -5.39 6.34
N ASP A 340 3.78 -5.17 6.37
CA ASP A 340 2.83 -5.92 7.19
C ASP A 340 2.69 -7.37 6.70
N SER A 341 2.97 -7.62 5.42
CA SER A 341 3.07 -8.97 4.85
C SER A 341 4.43 -9.65 5.07
N HIS A 342 5.41 -8.94 5.63
CA HIS A 342 6.78 -9.43 5.87
C HIS A 342 7.52 -9.87 4.60
N ASP A 343 7.18 -9.27 3.46
CA ASP A 343 7.69 -9.65 2.14
C ASP A 343 8.96 -8.86 1.79
N GLY A 344 10.07 -9.23 2.43
CA GLY A 344 11.35 -8.57 2.27
C GLY A 344 12.44 -9.11 3.20
N LEU A 345 13.65 -8.58 3.07
CA LEU A 345 14.79 -8.95 3.90
C LEU A 345 14.63 -8.37 5.31
N ILE A 346 14.13 -9.19 6.24
CA ILE A 346 14.01 -8.83 7.67
C ILE A 346 15.29 -9.20 8.41
N ILE A 347 15.83 -8.25 9.16
CA ILE A 347 17.09 -8.36 9.89
C ILE A 347 16.84 -7.95 11.34
N GLN A 348 16.91 -8.91 12.25
CA GLN A 348 16.84 -8.62 13.68
C GLN A 348 17.97 -7.67 14.10
N ARG A 349 17.67 -6.74 15.03
CA ARG A 349 18.64 -5.73 15.48
C ARG A 349 20.01 -6.32 15.87
N ASN A 350 20.02 -7.44 16.58
CA ASN A 350 21.27 -8.08 17.00
C ASN A 350 22.13 -8.54 15.82
N ILE A 351 21.51 -9.06 14.76
CA ILE A 351 22.19 -9.49 13.53
C ILE A 351 22.68 -8.27 12.74
N ALA A 352 21.85 -7.22 12.63
CA ALA A 352 22.24 -5.98 11.97
C ALA A 352 23.46 -5.32 12.64
N LEU A 353 23.51 -5.32 13.98
CA LEU A 353 24.66 -4.83 14.74
C LEU A 353 25.90 -5.74 14.58
N PHE A 354 25.70 -7.05 14.50
CA PHE A 354 26.80 -7.97 14.19
C PHE A 354 27.41 -7.69 12.80
N PHE A 355 26.57 -7.45 11.79
CA PHE A 355 27.02 -7.12 10.43
C PHE A 355 27.55 -5.69 10.28
N SER A 356 27.21 -4.78 11.20
CA SER A 356 27.76 -3.41 11.22
C SER A 356 29.24 -3.38 11.62
N GLY A 357 29.73 -4.41 12.30
CA GLY A 357 31.06 -4.41 12.92
C GLY A 357 31.16 -3.41 14.09
N GLY A 358 32.33 -3.35 14.72
CA GLY A 358 32.59 -2.40 15.81
C GLY A 358 32.04 -2.80 17.19
N ASP A 359 31.77 -1.80 18.03
CA ASP A 359 31.39 -1.98 19.45
C ASP A 359 29.88 -2.12 19.69
N ARG A 360 29.09 -2.28 18.62
CA ARG A 360 27.62 -2.43 18.63
C ARG A 360 26.86 -1.21 19.19
N LYS A 361 27.50 -0.04 19.28
CA LYS A 361 26.84 1.20 19.74
C LYS A 361 26.20 2.00 18.61
N GLU A 362 26.59 1.75 17.36
CA GLU A 362 26.06 2.40 16.16
C GLU A 362 25.62 1.35 15.13
N LEU A 363 24.66 1.72 14.28
CA LEU A 363 24.29 0.94 13.11
C LEU A 363 25.16 1.42 11.94
N LYS A 364 25.84 0.49 11.26
CA LYS A 364 26.61 0.71 10.03
C LYS A 364 26.34 -0.42 9.04
N LEU A 365 25.06 -0.64 8.75
CA LEU A 365 24.63 -1.76 7.93
C LEU A 365 24.83 -1.46 6.45
N ARG A 366 25.43 -2.40 5.74
CA ARG A 366 25.60 -2.34 4.29
C ARG A 366 24.67 -3.34 3.63
N VAL A 367 23.74 -2.85 2.81
CA VAL A 367 22.84 -3.67 2.00
C VAL A 367 23.33 -3.61 0.56
N THR A 368 23.77 -4.75 0.05
CA THR A 368 24.08 -4.92 -1.37
C THR A 368 22.88 -5.53 -2.07
N GLY A 369 22.69 -5.20 -3.34
CA GLY A 369 21.64 -5.83 -4.12
C GLY A 369 21.90 -5.80 -5.59
N ARG A 370 21.16 -6.64 -6.31
CA ARG A 370 21.15 -6.68 -7.76
C ARG A 370 19.72 -6.87 -8.29
N ILE A 371 19.45 -6.40 -9.49
CA ILE A 371 18.21 -6.50 -10.24
C ILE A 371 18.54 -7.16 -11.57
N TRP A 372 17.75 -8.13 -12.01
CA TRP A 372 17.89 -8.75 -13.33
C TRP A 372 16.52 -8.99 -13.96
N LYS A 373 16.51 -9.17 -15.28
CA LYS A 373 15.32 -9.54 -16.03
C LYS A 373 15.25 -11.06 -16.09
N GLU A 374 14.10 -11.63 -15.78
CA GLU A 374 13.83 -13.05 -16.00
C GLU A 374 13.74 -13.31 -17.51
N GLN A 375 14.43 -14.35 -17.99
CA GLN A 375 14.26 -14.75 -19.38
C GLN A 375 12.95 -15.54 -19.50
N PRO A 376 12.13 -15.29 -20.55
CA PRO A 376 10.97 -16.13 -20.80
C PRO A 376 11.46 -17.55 -21.07
N ASN A 377 11.14 -18.47 -20.16
CA ASN A 377 11.51 -19.87 -20.29
C ASN A 377 10.70 -20.48 -21.46
N PRO A 378 11.33 -20.86 -22.60
CA PRO A 378 10.60 -21.35 -23.76
C PRO A 378 9.91 -22.71 -23.52
N ASP A 379 10.25 -23.42 -22.44
CA ASP A 379 9.77 -24.79 -22.17
C ASP A 379 8.53 -24.87 -21.26
N ALA A 380 7.95 -23.75 -20.81
CA ALA A 380 6.75 -23.75 -19.96
C ALA A 380 5.43 -24.04 -20.72
N GLY A 381 5.50 -24.36 -22.02
CA GLY A 381 4.36 -24.43 -22.93
C GLY A 381 4.14 -25.77 -23.62
N VAL A 382 4.32 -26.92 -22.93
CA VAL A 382 3.86 -28.22 -23.46
C VAL A 382 3.30 -29.10 -22.33
N CYS A 383 2.08 -28.78 -21.86
CA CYS A 383 1.24 -29.78 -21.22
C CYS A 383 0.39 -30.43 -22.32
N ILE A 384 0.86 -31.56 -22.84
CA ILE A 384 0.09 -32.43 -23.73
C ILE A 384 -1.12 -32.94 -22.92
N PRO A 385 -2.37 -32.70 -23.36
CA PRO A 385 -3.50 -33.41 -22.78
C PRO A 385 -3.38 -34.88 -23.18
N ASN A 386 -3.17 -35.76 -22.19
CA ASN A 386 -3.24 -37.20 -22.38
C ASN A 386 -4.59 -37.57 -22.99
N LEU A 387 -4.58 -38.00 -24.26
CA LEU A 387 -5.63 -38.81 -24.84
C LEU A 387 -5.56 -40.19 -24.17
N CYS A 388 -6.52 -40.49 -23.29
CA CYS A 388 -6.86 -41.88 -23.00
C CYS A 388 -7.85 -42.35 -24.06
N SER A 389 -7.42 -43.32 -24.87
CA SER A 389 -8.30 -44.23 -25.64
C SER A 389 -8.88 -45.31 -24.74
#